data_AF-A0A853GX05-F1
#
_entry.id   AF-A0A853GX05-F1
#
_cell.length_a   1.000
_cell.length_b   1.000
_cell.length_c   1.000
_cell.angle_alpha   90.00
_cell.angle_beta   90.00
_cell.angle_gamma   90.00
#
_symmetry.space_group_name_H-M   'P 1'
#
loop_
_entity.id
_entity.type
_entity.pdbx_description
1 polymer ?
#
loop_
_entity_poly.entity_id
_entity_poly.type
_entity_poly.pdbx_seq_one_letter_code
_entity_poly.pdbx_strand_id
1 'polypeptide(L)'
;MTPEQYIDEFRTVLANVDTRASVAAHIRAVLPIIEARLASGSPYRAIVEDLNACGVTVNLNTFKVAMRRARAVLAQTGLHEGDGTPAPTTRKRPATEHPTTPSTQNQTSERPVRINTPEDLAKIRDQTIDLDALREEGLSLRRAAKRSAHESD
;
A
#
# COMPACT_ATOMS: atom_id res chain seq x y z
N MET A 1 16.25 4.72 25.18
CA MET A 1 17.33 4.79 24.18
C MET A 1 17.39 6.21 23.64
N THR A 2 18.56 6.85 23.69
CA THR A 2 18.75 8.25 23.27
C THR A 2 18.99 8.34 21.76
N PRO A 3 18.76 9.51 21.13
CA PRO A 3 19.04 9.70 19.69
C PRO A 3 20.47 9.31 19.29
N GLU A 4 21.47 9.63 20.12
CA GLU A 4 22.87 9.28 19.86
C GLU A 4 23.12 7.76 19.85
N GLN A 5 22.47 7.01 20.74
CA GLN A 5 22.56 5.55 20.74
C GLN A 5 22.04 4.93 19.44
N TYR A 6 20.97 5.49 18.87
CA TYR A 6 20.45 5.03 17.58
C TYR A 6 21.42 5.34 16.42
N ILE A 7 22.07 6.50 16.45
CA ILE A 7 23.07 6.88 15.44
C ILE A 7 24.26 5.90 15.46
N ASP A 8 24.75 5.53 16.64
CA ASP A 8 25.86 4.59 16.77
C ASP A 8 25.47 3.17 16.31
N GLU A 9 24.26 2.71 16.61
CA GLU A 9 23.75 1.45 16.08
C GLU A 9 23.59 1.47 14.56
N PHE A 10 23.05 2.57 14.00
CA PHE A 10 22.96 2.73 12.55
C PHE A 10 24.36 2.69 11.92
N ARG A 11 25.33 3.42 12.47
CA ARG A 11 26.72 3.38 11.98
C ARG A 11 27.31 1.99 12.03
N THR A 12 27.09 1.26 13.12
CA THR A 12 27.61 -0.11 13.30
C THR A 12 27.04 -1.05 12.26
N VAL A 13 25.72 -1.01 12.00
CA VAL A 13 25.10 -1.85 10.98
C VAL A 13 25.53 -1.43 9.58
N LEU A 14 25.56 -0.13 9.30
CA LEU A 14 25.92 0.40 8.00
C LEU A 14 27.40 0.17 7.65
N ALA A 15 28.29 0.06 8.63
CA ALA A 15 29.70 -0.30 8.39
C ALA A 15 29.86 -1.71 7.77
N ASN A 16 28.88 -2.60 7.96
CA ASN A 16 28.88 -3.94 7.39
C ASN A 16 28.21 -3.99 6.00
N VAL A 17 27.61 -2.90 5.55
CA VAL A 17 26.95 -2.78 4.25
C VAL A 17 27.93 -2.16 3.26
N ASP A 18 27.96 -2.65 2.03
CA ASP A 18 28.76 -2.03 0.96
C ASP A 18 28.34 -0.57 0.78
N THR A 19 29.29 0.35 0.86
CA THR A 19 29.07 1.80 0.69
C THR A 19 28.52 2.16 -0.69
N ARG A 20 28.73 1.29 -1.69
CA ARG A 20 28.19 1.43 -3.04
C ARG A 20 26.77 0.88 -3.19
N ALA A 21 26.25 0.22 -2.15
CA ALA A 21 24.92 -0.35 -2.21
C ALA A 21 23.86 0.74 -2.34
N SER A 22 22.72 0.39 -2.94
CA SER A 22 21.60 1.33 -3.05
C SER A 22 21.09 1.79 -1.68
N VAL A 23 20.49 2.98 -1.63
CA VAL A 23 19.76 3.48 -0.44
C VAL A 23 18.76 2.44 0.09
N ALA A 24 18.06 1.72 -0.78
CA ALA A 24 17.10 0.72 -0.38
C ALA A 24 17.75 -0.49 0.31
N ALA A 25 18.99 -0.83 -0.06
CA ALA A 25 19.77 -1.88 0.61
C ALA A 25 20.23 -1.43 2.00
N HIS A 26 20.71 -0.19 2.11
CA HIS A 26 21.05 0.43 3.41
C HIS A 26 19.82 0.43 4.34
N ILE A 27 18.66 0.91 3.86
CA ILE A 27 17.41 0.93 4.65
C ILE A 27 16.95 -0.48 5.03
N ARG A 28 17.12 -1.49 4.17
CA ARG A 28 16.82 -2.89 4.53
C ARG A 28 17.72 -3.39 5.67
N ALA A 29 19.00 -3.05 5.65
CA ALA A 29 19.95 -3.51 6.68
C ALA A 29 19.61 -2.95 8.07
N VAL A 30 19.24 -1.66 8.16
CA VAL A 30 18.87 -1.01 9.42
C VAL A 30 17.37 -1.10 9.76
N LEU A 31 16.58 -1.80 8.95
CA LEU A 31 15.12 -1.88 9.09
C LEU A 31 14.65 -2.28 10.50
N PRO A 32 15.24 -3.30 11.16
CA PRO A 32 14.78 -3.72 12.49
C PRO A 32 14.92 -2.63 13.55
N ILE A 33 16.03 -1.88 13.51
CA ILE A 33 16.32 -0.77 14.44
C ILE A 33 15.33 0.38 14.20
N ILE A 34 15.07 0.70 12.92
CA ILE A 34 14.09 1.71 12.53
C ILE A 34 12.69 1.34 13.06
N GLU A 35 12.28 0.08 12.93
CA GLU A 35 10.95 -0.36 13.38
C GLU A 35 10.80 -0.34 14.91
N ALA A 36 11.83 -0.76 15.65
CA ALA A 36 11.84 -0.64 17.11
C ALA A 36 11.71 0.83 17.56
N ARG A 37 12.39 1.73 16.85
CA ARG A 37 12.34 3.17 17.12
C ARG A 37 10.98 3.80 16.80
N LEU A 38 10.34 3.36 15.72
CA LEU A 38 8.97 3.74 15.37
C LEU A 38 7.95 3.21 16.38
N ALA A 39 8.10 1.97 16.85
CA ALA A 39 7.25 1.39 17.90
C ALA A 39 7.37 2.16 19.22
N SER A 40 8.53 2.78 19.47
CA SER A 40 8.77 3.67 20.60
C SER A 40 8.18 5.09 20.41
N GLY A 41 7.47 5.35 19.31
CA GLY A 41 6.79 6.63 19.04
C GLY A 41 7.66 7.69 18.34
N SER A 42 8.85 7.35 17.86
CA SER A 42 9.68 8.33 17.15
C SER A 42 9.06 8.75 15.81
N PRO A 43 9.08 10.05 15.46
CA PRO A 43 8.58 10.50 14.17
C PRO A 43 9.54 10.10 13.04
N TYR A 44 8.98 9.81 11.87
CA TYR A 44 9.77 9.47 10.67
C TYR A 44 10.83 10.51 10.31
N ARG A 45 10.57 11.80 10.56
CA ARG A 45 11.54 12.87 10.26
C ARG A 45 12.83 12.75 11.07
N ALA A 46 12.72 12.50 12.37
CA ALA A 46 13.89 12.35 13.24
C ALA A 46 14.77 11.15 12.80
N ILE A 47 14.14 10.05 12.39
CA ILE A 47 14.86 8.88 11.88
C ILE A 47 15.60 9.21 10.58
N VAL A 48 14.98 9.98 9.67
CA VAL A 48 15.61 10.41 8.42
C VAL A 48 16.78 11.35 8.67
N GLU A 49 16.66 12.28 9.61
CA GLU A 49 17.76 13.18 10.02
C GLU A 49 18.96 12.39 10.54
N ASP A 50 18.72 11.39 11.39
CA ASP A 50 19.78 10.55 11.94
C ASP A 50 20.43 9.65 10.88
N LEU A 51 19.64 9.11 9.94
CA LEU A 51 20.17 8.35 8.80
C LEU A 51 21.05 9.24 7.90
N ASN A 52 20.65 10.48 7.66
CA ASN A 52 21.45 11.45 6.93
C ASN A 52 22.76 11.77 7.67
N ALA A 53 22.71 11.90 9.01
CA ALA A 53 23.90 12.08 9.86
C ALA A 53 24.85 10.86 9.85
N CYS A 54 24.33 9.68 9.48
CA CYS A 54 25.11 8.46 9.26
C CYS A 54 25.63 8.32 7.82
N GLY A 55 25.38 9.29 6.93
CA GLY A 55 25.84 9.28 5.53
C GLY A 55 24.86 8.66 4.53
N VAL A 56 23.64 8.30 4.96
CA VAL A 56 22.60 7.76 4.07
C VAL A 56 21.67 8.90 3.66
N THR A 57 22.06 9.64 2.61
CA THR A 57 21.32 10.82 2.13
C THR A 57 19.98 10.43 1.51
N VAL A 58 18.89 10.63 2.25
CA VAL A 58 17.53 10.29 1.84
C VAL A 58 16.52 11.37 2.22
N ASN A 59 15.52 11.55 1.37
CA ASN A 59 14.35 12.35 1.72
C ASN A 59 13.25 11.48 2.32
N LEU A 60 12.29 12.12 2.99
CA LEU A 60 11.20 11.44 3.70
C LEU A 60 10.32 10.56 2.80
N ASN A 61 10.05 10.97 1.55
CA ASN A 61 9.21 10.21 0.64
C ASN A 61 9.93 8.95 0.15
N THR A 62 11.19 9.08 -0.24
CA THR A 62 12.08 7.97 -0.62
C THR A 62 12.22 6.99 0.53
N PHE A 63 12.42 7.49 1.75
CA PHE A 63 12.47 6.68 2.96
C PHE A 63 11.19 5.84 3.14
N LYS A 64 9.99 6.46 3.06
CA LYS A 64 8.71 5.74 3.20
C LYS A 64 8.53 4.65 2.14
N VAL A 65 8.88 4.96 0.88
CA VAL A 65 8.81 4.00 -0.22
C VAL A 65 9.79 2.84 -0.01
N ALA A 66 11.02 3.14 0.42
CA ALA A 66 12.04 2.16 0.70
C ALA A 66 11.64 1.24 1.87
N MET A 67 11.09 1.79 2.97
CA MET A 67 10.53 1.03 4.09
C MET A 67 9.44 0.06 3.62
N ARG A 68 8.47 0.53 2.82
CA ARG A 68 7.40 -0.32 2.27
C ARG A 68 7.98 -1.48 1.44
N ARG A 69 8.95 -1.19 0.58
CA ARG A 69 9.61 -2.22 -0.25
C ARG A 69 10.45 -3.18 0.59
N ALA A 70 11.14 -2.67 1.61
CA ALA A 70 11.95 -3.45 2.53
C ALA A 70 11.09 -4.49 3.27
N ARG A 71 9.96 -4.06 3.85
CA ARG A 71 8.97 -4.96 4.48
C ARG A 71 8.43 -6.01 3.52
N ALA A 72 8.09 -5.61 2.30
CA ALA A 72 7.59 -6.54 1.29
C ALA A 72 8.64 -7.59 0.90
N VAL A 73 9.92 -7.20 0.79
CA VAL A 73 11.01 -8.15 0.51
C VAL A 73 11.20 -9.08 1.70
N LEU A 74 11.20 -8.57 2.93
CA LEU A 74 11.35 -9.39 4.14
C LEU A 74 10.22 -10.42 4.27
N ALA A 75 8.98 -10.04 3.95
CA ALA A 75 7.84 -10.95 3.91
C ALA A 75 7.93 -12.02 2.79
N GLN A 76 8.72 -11.78 1.75
CA GLN A 76 8.95 -12.72 0.65
C GLN A 76 10.17 -13.63 0.88
N THR A 77 11.18 -13.14 1.61
CA THR A 77 12.41 -13.89 1.91
C THR A 77 12.35 -14.63 3.26
N GLY A 78 11.48 -14.19 4.17
CA GLY A 78 11.20 -14.83 5.44
C GLY A 78 10.09 -15.87 5.31
N LEU A 79 10.46 -17.13 5.46
CA LEU A 79 9.58 -18.20 5.96
C LEU A 79 8.85 -17.69 7.21
N HIS A 80 7.56 -18.02 7.31
CA HIS A 80 6.64 -17.64 8.37
C HIS A 80 7.23 -17.74 9.78
N GLU A 81 7.38 -16.61 10.47
CA GLU A 81 7.36 -16.54 11.94
C GLU A 81 6.79 -15.15 12.30
N GLY A 82 5.47 -14.98 12.21
CA GLY A 82 4.59 -14.98 13.40
C GLY A 82 4.64 -13.60 14.05
N ASP A 83 3.81 -12.63 13.64
CA ASP A 83 2.45 -12.53 14.17
C ASP A 83 1.49 -11.82 13.19
N GLY A 84 0.33 -12.43 12.96
CA GLY A 84 -0.87 -11.79 12.40
C GLY A 84 -0.85 -11.31 10.94
N THR A 85 -0.69 -12.18 9.94
CA THR A 85 -1.27 -12.00 8.58
C THR A 85 -1.39 -13.37 7.90
N PRO A 86 -2.57 -13.80 7.42
CA PRO A 86 -2.75 -15.17 6.95
C PRO A 86 -2.04 -15.42 5.61
N ALA A 87 -1.24 -16.49 5.59
CA ALA A 87 -0.66 -17.08 4.40
C ALA A 87 -1.74 -17.64 3.44
N PRO A 88 -1.47 -17.72 2.13
CA PRO A 88 -2.38 -18.33 1.17
C PRO A 88 -2.28 -19.86 1.27
N THR A 89 -3.29 -20.52 1.85
CA THR A 89 -3.49 -21.96 1.66
C THR A 89 -4.01 -22.19 0.24
N THR A 90 -3.12 -22.64 -0.63
CA THR A 90 -3.50 -23.33 -1.86
C THR A 90 -3.96 -24.73 -1.47
N ARG A 91 -5.27 -24.96 -1.36
CA ARG A 91 -5.85 -26.32 -1.35
C ARG A 91 -6.56 -26.57 -2.68
N LYS A 92 -6.14 -27.67 -3.30
CA LYS A 92 -6.63 -28.23 -4.56
C LYS A 92 -8.16 -28.32 -4.61
N ARG A 93 -8.66 -27.96 -5.79
CA ARG A 93 -9.96 -28.24 -6.42
C ARG A 93 -10.50 -29.66 -6.10
N PRO A 94 -11.83 -29.78 -5.92
CA PRO A 94 -12.70 -30.44 -6.90
C PRO A 94 -13.77 -29.42 -7.37
N ALA A 95 -13.85 -29.07 -8.65
CA ALA A 95 -14.74 -29.71 -9.61
C ALA A 95 -16.14 -29.97 -9.01
N THR A 96 -16.94 -28.91 -8.92
CA THR A 96 -18.40 -29.00 -8.98
C THR A 96 -18.87 -27.87 -9.88
N GLU A 97 -19.28 -28.30 -11.07
CA GLU A 97 -20.00 -27.57 -12.09
C GLU A 97 -21.18 -26.85 -11.46
N HIS A 98 -21.38 -25.54 -11.70
CA HIS A 98 -22.72 -24.96 -11.82
C HIS A 98 -22.66 -23.70 -12.70
N PRO A 99 -23.74 -23.42 -13.46
CA PRO A 99 -23.67 -22.75 -14.74
C PRO A 99 -23.86 -21.23 -14.67
N THR A 100 -23.34 -20.57 -15.71
CA THR A 100 -23.85 -19.36 -16.38
C THR A 100 -24.78 -18.45 -15.58
N THR A 101 -24.28 -17.29 -15.15
CA THR A 101 -24.98 -16.00 -15.33
C THR A 101 -23.93 -14.88 -15.46
N PRO A 102 -23.97 -14.05 -16.52
CA PRO A 102 -23.25 -12.79 -16.51
C PRO A 102 -24.06 -11.81 -15.67
N SER A 103 -23.75 -11.74 -14.37
CA SER A 103 -24.31 -10.66 -13.55
C SER A 103 -23.45 -9.42 -13.77
N THR A 104 -23.80 -8.66 -14.83
CA THR A 104 -23.47 -7.24 -14.93
C THR A 104 -24.18 -6.53 -13.79
N GLN A 105 -23.53 -6.48 -12.64
CA GLN A 105 -23.91 -5.58 -11.58
C GLN A 105 -23.15 -4.27 -11.80
N ASN A 106 -23.78 -3.39 -12.59
CA ASN A 106 -23.61 -1.94 -12.40
C ASN A 106 -24.09 -1.62 -10.98
N GLN A 107 -23.22 -1.84 -10.00
CA GLN A 107 -23.40 -1.34 -8.64
C GLN A 107 -22.76 0.04 -8.57
N THR A 108 -23.54 1.05 -8.92
CA THR A 108 -23.48 2.36 -8.27
C THR A 108 -23.80 2.16 -6.79
N SER A 109 -22.81 1.67 -6.04
CA SER A 109 -22.88 1.59 -4.59
C SER A 109 -21.92 2.64 -4.06
N GLU A 110 -22.48 3.70 -3.48
CA GLU A 110 -21.79 4.76 -2.74
C GLU A 110 -21.14 4.25 -1.44
N ARG A 111 -20.61 3.02 -1.45
CA ARG A 111 -19.91 2.42 -0.34
C ARG A 111 -18.46 2.23 -0.75
N PRO A 112 -17.48 2.83 -0.05
CA PRO A 112 -16.08 2.67 -0.39
C PRO A 112 -15.71 1.19 -0.30
N VAL A 113 -15.36 0.61 -1.45
CA VAL A 113 -14.85 -0.76 -1.53
C VAL A 113 -13.51 -0.78 -0.80
N ARG A 114 -13.42 -1.59 0.27
CA ARG A 114 -12.19 -1.74 1.03
C ARG A 114 -11.22 -2.59 0.22
N ILE A 115 -10.06 -2.02 -0.12
CA ILE A 115 -8.99 -2.71 -0.83
C ILE A 115 -8.17 -3.47 0.21
N ASN A 116 -8.32 -4.80 0.25
CA ASN A 116 -7.60 -5.63 1.23
C ASN A 116 -6.54 -6.53 0.58
N THR A 117 -6.61 -6.74 -0.75
CA THR A 117 -5.68 -7.60 -1.48
C THR A 117 -5.06 -6.88 -2.70
N PRO A 118 -3.88 -7.33 -3.17
CA PRO A 118 -3.29 -6.81 -4.40
C PRO A 118 -4.13 -7.09 -5.66
N GLU A 119 -4.97 -8.14 -5.65
CA GLU A 119 -5.91 -8.45 -6.74
C GLU A 119 -7.04 -7.42 -6.80
N ASP A 120 -7.56 -6.98 -5.65
CA ASP A 120 -8.56 -5.90 -5.59
C ASP A 120 -8.03 -4.61 -6.21
N LEU A 121 -6.74 -4.32 -6.00
CA LEU A 121 -6.07 -3.17 -6.60
C LEU A 121 -5.93 -3.32 -8.13
N ALA A 122 -5.73 -4.54 -8.63
CA ALA A 122 -5.70 -4.81 -10.07
C ALA A 122 -7.09 -4.62 -10.68
N LYS A 123 -8.15 -5.12 -10.03
CA LYS A 123 -9.55 -4.92 -10.46
C LYS A 123 -9.93 -3.45 -10.59
N ILE A 124 -9.51 -2.61 -9.66
CA ILE A 124 -9.78 -1.15 -9.73
C ILE A 124 -8.98 -0.49 -10.85
N ARG A 125 -7.77 -0.96 -11.14
CA ARG A 125 -6.95 -0.44 -12.25
C ARG A 125 -7.51 -0.83 -13.61
N ASP A 126 -8.10 -2.01 -13.71
CA ASP A 126 -8.66 -2.54 -14.95
C ASP A 126 -10.11 -2.07 -15.19
N GLN A 127 -10.70 -1.30 -14.27
CA GLN A 127 -12.00 -0.68 -14.48
C GLN A 127 -11.92 0.38 -15.58
N THR A 128 -12.43 0.03 -16.75
CA THR A 128 -12.66 0.97 -17.85
C THR A 128 -14.03 1.65 -17.67
N ILE A 129 -14.02 2.95 -17.43
CA ILE A 129 -15.24 3.76 -17.34
C ILE A 129 -15.65 4.17 -18.76
N ASP A 130 -16.88 3.85 -19.14
CA ASP A 130 -17.48 4.34 -20.39
C ASP A 130 -17.89 5.80 -20.21
N LEU A 131 -17.18 6.69 -20.89
CA LEU A 131 -17.39 8.14 -20.82
C LEU A 131 -18.68 8.58 -21.54
N ASP A 132 -19.11 7.82 -22.55
CA ASP A 132 -20.32 8.14 -23.32
C ASP A 132 -21.55 7.76 -22.50
N ALA A 133 -21.54 6.59 -21.86
CA ALA A 133 -22.58 6.19 -20.90
C ALA A 133 -22.71 7.21 -19.75
N LEU A 134 -21.57 7.69 -19.22
CA LEU A 134 -21.57 8.70 -18.15
C LEU A 134 -22.14 10.06 -18.60
N ARG A 135 -21.86 10.46 -19.85
CA ARG A 135 -22.43 11.67 -20.45
C ARG A 135 -23.95 11.55 -20.60
N GLU A 136 -24.44 10.40 -21.05
CA GLU A 136 -25.88 10.15 -21.20
C GLU A 136 -26.62 10.11 -19.86
N GLU A 137 -26.01 9.52 -18.83
CA GLU A 137 -26.55 9.51 -17.47
C GLU A 137 -26.69 10.96 -16.93
N GLY A 138 -25.66 11.79 -17.08
CA GLY A 138 -25.70 13.19 -16.66
C GLY A 138 -26.76 14.02 -17.40
N LEU A 139 -26.98 13.78 -18.70
CA LEU A 139 -28.07 14.42 -19.46
C LEU A 139 -29.44 13.93 -19.01
N SER A 140 -29.56 12.65 -18.69
CA SER A 140 -30.81 12.03 -18.23
C SER A 140 -31.22 12.56 -16.85
N LEU A 141 -30.27 12.67 -15.91
CA LEU A 141 -30.49 13.28 -14.60
C LEU A 141 -30.95 14.74 -14.71
N ARG A 142 -30.34 15.54 -15.59
CA ARG A 142 -30.77 16.93 -15.86
C ARG A 142 -32.17 17.02 -16.44
N ARG A 143 -32.53 16.10 -17.34
CA ARG A 143 -33.89 16.03 -17.92
C ARG A 143 -34.92 15.59 -16.89
N ALA A 144 -34.58 14.67 -16.00
CA ALA A 144 -35.44 14.25 -14.89
C ALA A 144 -35.67 15.42 -13.91
N ALA A 145 -34.61 16.10 -13.50
CA ALA A 145 -34.67 17.27 -12.61
C ALA A 145 -35.49 18.43 -13.22
N LYS A 146 -35.38 18.65 -14.54
CA LYS A 146 -36.16 19.69 -15.24
C LYS A 146 -37.64 19.33 -15.37
N ARG A 147 -37.99 18.05 -15.48
CA ARG A 147 -39.39 17.57 -15.49
C ARG A 147 -40.03 17.66 -14.12
N SER A 148 -39.31 17.27 -13.06
CA SER A 148 -39.81 17.42 -11.68
C SER A 148 -40.02 18.89 -11.29
N ALA A 149 -39.26 19.83 -11.87
CA ALA A 149 -39.44 21.27 -11.65
C ALA A 149 -40.65 21.87 -12.40
N HIS A 150 -41.17 21.21 -13.44
CA HIS A 150 -42.32 21.70 -14.21
C HIS A 150 -43.65 21.08 -13.76
N GLU A 151 -43.62 19.96 -13.03
CA GLU A 151 -44.80 19.26 -12.51
C GLU A 151 -45.20 19.72 -11.09
N SER A 152 -44.52 20.73 -10.55
CA SER A 152 -44.79 21.32 -9.22
C SER A 152 -45.42 22.72 -9.28
N ASP A 153 -46.01 23.11 -10.42
CA ASP A 153 -46.79 24.35 -10.60
C ASP A 153 -48.27 24.04 -10.85
#